data_AF-A0A929BWQ2-F1
#
_entry.id   AF-A0A929BWQ2-F1
#
_cell.length_a   1.000
_cell.length_b   1.000
_cell.length_c   1.000
_cell.angle_alpha   90.00
_cell.angle_beta   90.00
_cell.angle_gamma   90.00
#
_symmetry.space_group_name_H-M   'P 1'
#
loop_
_entity.id
_entity.type
_entity.pdbx_description
1 polymer ?
#
loop_
_entity_poly.entity_id
_entity_poly.type
_entity_poly.pdbx_seq_one_letter_code
_entity_poly.pdbx_strand_id
1 'polypeptide(L)'
;GGLHTKFFSFVLLCLDAYIKGAALGYTFRDKYDLLVSMMVKRDKVREHTVYLSNIARKRIDSYNQEITSVIDFFISTELSKDKLTFDDFLRKAETKVKIEYMGPRIKLVFEEGTSFGSSYPEIANRIISLERRTSSLDWEKAKILGHTFHINNLELDLEFLKKWAIHNLGIYVKEYFPELVIPLQLEATLEGY
;
A
#
# COMPACT_ATOMS: atom_id res chain seq x y z
N GLY A 1 11.57 25.63 12.42
CA GLY A 1 10.87 24.39 12.78
C GLY A 1 10.05 23.94 11.59
N GLY A 2 10.19 22.68 11.15
CA GLY A 2 9.52 22.17 9.94
C GLY A 2 8.05 21.79 10.16
N LEU A 3 7.37 21.42 9.07
CA LEU A 3 6.04 20.82 9.13
C LEU A 3 6.13 19.39 9.70
N HIS A 4 5.18 19.05 10.57
CA HIS A 4 5.10 17.74 11.21
C HIS A 4 3.69 17.18 11.10
N THR A 5 3.59 15.85 11.13
CA THR A 5 2.32 15.13 11.33
C THR A 5 2.40 14.23 12.56
N LYS A 6 1.28 13.65 12.96
CA LYS A 6 1.21 12.63 14.01
C LYS A 6 1.68 11.28 13.47
N PHE A 7 2.46 10.54 14.26
CA PHE A 7 2.92 9.19 13.92
C PHE A 7 1.77 8.26 13.53
N PHE A 8 0.64 8.34 14.24
CA PHE A 8 -0.56 7.57 13.94
C PHE A 8 -1.06 7.83 12.51
N SER A 9 -1.24 9.10 12.14
CA SER A 9 -1.68 9.50 10.81
C SER A 9 -0.69 9.06 9.72
N PHE A 10 0.61 9.10 10.02
CA PHE A 10 1.64 8.64 9.08
C PHE A 10 1.56 7.13 8.82
N VAL A 11 1.38 6.31 9.86
CA VAL A 11 1.25 4.86 9.71
C VAL A 11 -0.02 4.50 8.92
N LEU A 12 -1.14 5.20 9.17
CA LEU A 12 -2.37 5.01 8.40
C LEU A 12 -2.24 5.43 6.93
N LEU A 13 -1.48 6.48 6.65
CA LEU A 13 -1.17 6.87 5.27
C LEU A 13 -0.31 5.82 4.56
N CYS A 14 0.63 5.19 5.28
CA CYS A 14 1.40 4.08 4.75
C CYS A 14 0.51 2.84 4.51
N LEU A 15 -0.45 2.55 5.39
CA LEU A 15 -1.44 1.48 5.18
C LEU A 15 -2.25 1.71 3.90
N ASP A 16 -2.79 2.92 3.70
CA ASP A 16 -3.53 3.29 2.50
C ASP A 16 -2.65 3.14 1.23
N ALA A 17 -1.41 3.63 1.29
CA ALA A 17 -0.44 3.49 0.20
C ALA A 17 -0.14 2.01 -0.11
N TYR A 18 -0.01 1.17 0.91
CA TYR A 18 0.21 -0.27 0.73
C TYR A 18 -0.97 -0.94 0.03
N ILE A 19 -2.20 -0.63 0.45
CA ILE A 19 -3.42 -1.22 -0.13
C ILE A 19 -3.60 -0.79 -1.57
N LYS A 20 -3.43 0.51 -1.86
CA LYS A 20 -3.48 1.05 -3.22
C LYS A 20 -2.37 0.49 -4.11
N GLY A 21 -1.16 0.36 -3.56
CA GLY A 21 -0.05 -0.31 -4.22
C GLY A 21 -0.41 -1.75 -4.57
N ALA A 22 -0.94 -2.51 -3.62
CA ALA A 22 -1.37 -3.90 -3.83
C ALA A 22 -2.46 -4.02 -4.90
N ALA A 23 -3.45 -3.13 -4.89
CA ALA A 23 -4.45 -3.07 -5.94
C ALA A 23 -3.86 -2.81 -7.33
N LEU A 24 -2.91 -1.87 -7.43
CA LEU A 24 -2.20 -1.56 -8.68
C LEU A 24 -1.43 -2.79 -9.19
N GLY A 25 -0.65 -3.42 -8.31
CA GLY A 25 0.14 -4.61 -8.61
C GLY A 25 -0.72 -5.80 -9.02
N TYR A 26 -1.86 -6.00 -8.33
CA TYR A 26 -2.83 -7.04 -8.67
C TYR A 26 -3.45 -6.80 -10.05
N THR A 27 -3.85 -5.56 -10.33
CA THR A 27 -4.56 -5.18 -11.56
C THR A 27 -3.68 -5.31 -12.80
N PHE A 28 -2.42 -4.89 -12.69
CA PHE A 28 -1.45 -4.89 -13.79
C PHE A 28 -0.36 -5.95 -13.60
N ARG A 29 -0.68 -7.08 -12.95
CA ARG A 29 0.31 -8.12 -12.59
C ARG A 29 1.07 -8.64 -13.81
N ASP A 30 0.38 -8.83 -14.94
CA ASP A 30 0.97 -9.33 -16.19
C ASP A 30 1.87 -8.27 -16.86
N LYS A 31 1.87 -7.04 -16.34
CA LYS A 31 2.60 -5.87 -16.82
C LYS A 31 3.47 -5.27 -15.71
N TYR A 32 3.81 -6.06 -14.69
CA TYR A 32 4.52 -5.56 -13.50
C TYR A 32 5.87 -4.91 -13.82
N ASP A 33 6.63 -5.44 -14.79
CA ASP A 33 7.89 -4.82 -15.21
C ASP A 33 7.69 -3.42 -15.79
N LEU A 34 6.56 -3.16 -16.45
CA LEU A 34 6.20 -1.81 -16.91
C LEU A 34 5.90 -0.88 -15.73
N LEU A 35 5.21 -1.38 -14.70
CA LEU A 35 5.01 -0.62 -13.46
C LEU A 35 6.35 -0.23 -12.81
N VAL A 36 7.28 -1.18 -12.71
CA VAL A 36 8.60 -0.93 -12.12
C VAL A 36 9.43 0.03 -12.98
N SER A 37 9.27 0.00 -14.31
CA SER A 37 9.95 0.93 -15.22
C SER A 37 9.59 2.40 -15.01
N MET A 38 8.44 2.68 -14.39
CA MET A 38 8.05 4.04 -14.00
C MET A 38 8.66 4.47 -12.66
N MET A 39 9.18 3.53 -11.85
CA MET A 39 9.71 3.79 -10.51
C MET A 39 11.21 4.06 -10.49
N VAL A 40 11.94 3.47 -11.46
CA VAL A 40 13.41 3.48 -11.54
C VAL A 40 13.89 3.61 -12.99
N LYS A 41 15.18 3.90 -13.17
CA LYS A 41 15.81 3.92 -14.50
C LYS A 41 15.73 2.54 -15.17
N ARG A 42 15.67 2.54 -16.51
CA ARG A 42 15.48 1.33 -17.34
C ARG A 42 16.51 0.22 -17.07
N ASP A 43 17.77 0.58 -16.84
CA ASP A 43 18.86 -0.36 -16.51
C ASP A 43 18.76 -0.95 -15.10
N LYS A 44 17.91 -0.36 -14.24
CA LYS A 44 17.67 -0.77 -12.85
C LYS A 44 16.38 -1.54 -12.62
N VAL A 45 15.53 -1.69 -13.64
CA VAL A 45 14.22 -2.35 -13.50
C VAL A 45 14.35 -3.74 -12.87
N ARG A 46 15.21 -4.61 -13.43
CA ARG A 46 15.40 -5.97 -12.91
C ARG A 46 15.89 -5.99 -11.46
N GLU A 47 16.86 -5.14 -11.13
CA GLU A 47 17.41 -5.02 -9.76
C GLU A 47 16.31 -4.58 -8.78
N HIS A 48 15.51 -3.58 -9.17
CA HIS A 48 14.42 -3.06 -8.35
C HIS A 48 13.28 -4.06 -8.20
N THR A 49 12.90 -4.77 -9.26
CA THR A 49 11.91 -5.87 -9.21
C THR A 49 12.32 -6.93 -8.18
N VAL A 50 13.60 -7.35 -8.20
CA VAL A 50 14.13 -8.32 -7.21
C VAL A 50 14.12 -7.74 -5.80
N TYR A 51 14.53 -6.48 -5.64
CA TYR A 51 14.51 -5.78 -4.36
C TYR A 51 13.10 -5.72 -3.76
N LEU A 52 12.10 -5.26 -4.53
CA LEU A 52 10.72 -5.16 -4.07
C LEU A 52 10.12 -6.53 -3.76
N SER A 53 10.39 -7.55 -4.59
CA SER A 53 9.96 -8.94 -4.35
C SER A 53 10.53 -9.48 -3.05
N ASN A 54 11.80 -9.19 -2.75
CA ASN A 54 12.44 -9.59 -1.50
C ASN A 54 11.83 -8.89 -0.28
N ILE A 55 11.45 -7.62 -0.39
CA ILE A 55 10.79 -6.90 0.70
C ILE A 55 9.38 -7.46 0.93
N ALA A 56 8.59 -7.62 -0.12
CA ALA A 56 7.24 -8.18 -0.01
C ALA A 56 7.25 -9.58 0.62
N ARG A 57 8.19 -10.44 0.19
CA ARG A 57 8.40 -11.76 0.79
C ARG A 57 8.76 -11.67 2.27
N LYS A 58 9.75 -10.83 2.63
CA LYS A 58 10.16 -10.64 4.03
C LYS A 58 8.98 -10.21 4.92
N ARG A 59 8.08 -9.36 4.42
CA ARG A 59 6.89 -8.97 5.17
C ARG A 59 5.97 -10.16 5.42
N ILE A 60 5.69 -10.97 4.41
CA ILE A 60 4.90 -12.21 4.55
C ILE A 60 5.54 -13.14 5.58
N ASP A 61 6.84 -13.40 5.43
CA ASP A 61 7.58 -14.29 6.33
C ASP A 61 7.57 -13.76 7.78
N SER A 62 7.64 -12.44 7.97
CA SER A 62 7.61 -11.82 9.30
C SER A 62 6.26 -11.88 10.01
N TYR A 63 5.16 -12.00 9.26
CA TYR A 63 3.83 -12.09 9.86
C TYR A 63 3.58 -13.45 10.50
N ASN A 64 4.16 -14.52 9.93
CA ASN A 64 4.18 -15.88 10.49
C ASN A 64 2.80 -16.44 10.91
N GLN A 65 1.72 -16.01 10.25
CA GLN A 65 0.36 -16.52 10.43
C GLN A 65 -0.45 -16.29 9.15
N GLU A 66 -1.67 -16.83 9.08
CA GLU A 66 -2.53 -16.63 7.93
C GLU A 66 -2.94 -15.16 7.78
N ILE A 67 -2.76 -14.61 6.58
CA ILE A 67 -3.15 -13.24 6.24
C ILE A 67 -4.65 -13.21 5.94
N THR A 68 -5.43 -12.77 6.93
CA THR A 68 -6.90 -12.64 6.90
C THR A 68 -7.38 -11.19 6.84
N SER A 69 -6.58 -10.24 7.34
CA SER A 69 -6.84 -8.80 7.34
C SER A 69 -5.62 -8.06 6.84
N VAL A 70 -5.78 -7.25 5.78
CA VAL A 70 -4.69 -6.41 5.26
C VAL A 70 -4.22 -5.38 6.30
N ILE A 71 -5.12 -4.99 7.20
CA ILE A 71 -4.86 -3.99 8.24
C ILE A 71 -3.99 -4.61 9.33
N ASP A 72 -4.37 -5.78 9.84
CA ASP A 72 -3.62 -6.51 10.86
C ASP A 72 -2.26 -6.90 10.30
N PHE A 73 -2.25 -7.40 9.07
CA PHE A 73 -1.03 -7.76 8.37
C PHE A 73 -0.07 -6.58 8.26
N PHE A 74 -0.54 -5.45 7.70
CA PHE A 74 0.32 -4.30 7.51
C PHE A 74 0.76 -3.68 8.84
N ILE A 75 -0.18 -3.36 9.74
CA ILE A 75 0.13 -2.70 11.01
C ILE A 75 1.04 -3.59 11.86
N SER A 76 0.72 -4.88 12.03
CA SER A 76 1.55 -5.77 12.87
C SER A 76 2.96 -5.92 12.31
N THR A 77 3.10 -6.10 11.00
CA THR A 77 4.43 -6.21 10.38
C THR A 77 5.18 -4.89 10.39
N GLU A 78 4.50 -3.75 10.28
CA GLU A 78 5.13 -2.43 10.38
C GLU A 78 5.66 -2.18 11.80
N LEU A 79 4.88 -2.51 12.84
CA LEU A 79 5.28 -2.37 14.23
C LEU A 79 6.40 -3.35 14.63
N SER A 80 6.38 -4.56 14.06
CA SER A 80 7.40 -5.59 14.34
C SER A 80 8.82 -5.17 13.95
N LYS A 81 8.96 -4.29 12.93
CA LYS A 81 10.27 -3.75 12.48
C LYS A 81 11.02 -3.06 13.62
N ASP A 82 10.28 -2.40 14.51
CA ASP A 82 10.81 -1.67 15.66
C ASP A 82 10.53 -2.40 16.99
N LYS A 83 10.13 -3.67 16.94
CA LYS A 83 9.72 -4.49 18.10
C LYS A 83 8.63 -3.81 18.94
N LEU A 84 7.71 -3.10 18.29
CA LEU A 84 6.61 -2.40 18.93
C LEU A 84 5.36 -3.28 18.97
N THR A 85 4.61 -3.17 20.06
CA THR A 85 3.25 -3.68 20.17
C THR A 85 2.24 -2.65 19.66
N PHE A 86 0.98 -3.07 19.47
CA PHE A 86 -0.09 -2.11 19.16
C PHE A 86 -0.30 -1.08 20.29
N ASP A 87 -0.09 -1.47 21.54
CA ASP A 87 -0.12 -0.54 22.68
C ASP A 87 1.01 0.49 22.62
N ASP A 88 2.20 0.10 22.20
CA ASP A 88 3.31 1.04 21.94
C ASP A 88 2.96 2.02 20.82
N PHE A 89 2.30 1.53 19.77
CA PHE A 89 1.83 2.36 18.67
C PHE A 89 0.84 3.43 19.16
N LEU A 90 -0.16 3.04 19.96
CA LEU A 90 -1.12 3.98 20.54
C LEU A 90 -0.44 4.98 21.48
N ARG A 91 0.50 4.55 22.32
CA ARG A 91 1.27 5.48 23.18
C ARG A 91 2.11 6.48 22.39
N LYS A 92 2.62 6.07 21.22
CA LYS A 92 3.44 6.90 20.34
C LYS A 92 2.62 7.68 19.31
N ALA A 93 1.29 7.52 19.26
CA ALA A 93 0.43 8.04 18.21
C ALA A 93 0.58 9.54 17.95
N GLU A 94 0.75 10.33 19.02
CA GLU A 94 0.90 11.80 18.98
C GLU A 94 2.35 12.28 18.73
N THR A 95 3.30 11.35 18.59
CA THR A 95 4.70 11.69 18.30
C THR A 95 4.77 12.42 16.96
N LYS A 96 5.46 13.57 16.96
CA LYS A 96 5.63 14.37 15.75
C LYS A 96 6.66 13.74 14.81
N VAL A 97 6.22 13.42 13.60
CA VAL A 97 7.08 12.96 12.50
C VAL A 97 7.26 14.11 11.53
N LYS A 98 8.50 14.39 11.11
CA LYS A 98 8.77 15.43 10.11
C LYS A 98 8.30 14.98 8.73
N ILE A 99 7.59 15.86 8.02
CA ILE A 99 7.05 15.54 6.69
C ILE A 99 8.14 15.21 5.67
N GLU A 100 9.32 15.83 5.78
CA GLU A 100 10.46 15.61 4.88
C GLU A 100 10.91 14.13 4.81
N TYR A 101 10.67 13.35 5.87
CA TYR A 101 11.02 11.92 5.90
C TYR A 101 9.89 11.00 5.46
N MET A 102 8.66 11.52 5.32
CA MET A 102 7.49 10.70 5.01
C MET A 102 7.43 10.29 3.55
N GLY A 103 7.74 11.22 2.62
CA GLY A 103 7.60 11.00 1.18
C GLY A 103 8.33 9.74 0.68
N PRO A 104 9.64 9.59 0.94
CA PRO A 104 10.38 8.39 0.56
C PRO A 104 9.83 7.10 1.18
N ARG A 105 9.33 7.17 2.43
CA ARG A 105 8.76 6.01 3.11
C ARG A 105 7.43 5.59 2.50
N ILE A 106 6.53 6.55 2.24
CA ILE A 106 5.23 6.29 1.60
C ILE A 106 5.45 5.71 0.21
N LYS A 107 6.38 6.29 -0.58
CA LYS A 107 6.76 5.76 -1.89
C LYS A 107 7.19 4.29 -1.79
N LEU A 108 8.14 3.98 -0.90
CA LEU A 108 8.62 2.62 -0.73
C LEU A 108 7.51 1.65 -0.31
N VAL A 109 6.62 2.06 0.59
CA VAL A 109 5.48 1.24 1.04
C VAL A 109 4.48 1.01 -0.10
N PHE A 110 4.23 2.02 -0.93
CA PHE A 110 3.42 1.87 -2.14
C PHE A 110 4.05 0.86 -3.12
N GLU A 111 5.34 1.01 -3.42
CA GLU A 111 6.07 0.12 -4.33
C GLU A 111 6.14 -1.32 -3.80
N GLU A 112 6.35 -1.49 -2.49
CA GLU A 112 6.25 -2.78 -1.79
C GLU A 112 4.85 -3.39 -1.95
N GLY A 113 3.80 -2.60 -1.73
CA GLY A 113 2.42 -2.99 -1.99
C GLY A 113 2.23 -3.45 -3.43
N THR A 114 2.73 -2.70 -4.41
CA THR A 114 2.68 -3.09 -5.84
C THR A 114 3.35 -4.42 -6.11
N SER A 115 4.53 -4.67 -5.55
CA SER A 115 5.17 -5.99 -5.67
C SER A 115 4.34 -7.08 -5.00
N PHE A 116 3.82 -6.84 -3.81
CA PHE A 116 2.96 -7.78 -3.10
C PHE A 116 1.73 -8.17 -3.92
N GLY A 117 1.00 -7.20 -4.47
CA GLY A 117 -0.19 -7.45 -5.28
C GLY A 117 0.10 -8.24 -6.56
N SER A 118 1.24 -7.99 -7.19
CA SER A 118 1.67 -8.70 -8.39
C SER A 118 2.17 -10.13 -8.08
N SER A 119 2.96 -10.29 -7.01
CA SER A 119 3.63 -11.56 -6.67
C SER A 119 2.74 -12.53 -5.90
N TYR A 120 1.74 -12.02 -5.19
CA TYR A 120 0.83 -12.80 -4.34
C TYR A 120 -0.64 -12.49 -4.66
N PRO A 121 -1.09 -12.64 -5.92
CA PRO A 121 -2.40 -12.19 -6.36
C PRO A 121 -3.54 -12.89 -5.63
N GLU A 122 -3.39 -14.17 -5.27
CA GLU A 122 -4.40 -14.90 -4.50
C GLU A 122 -4.57 -14.35 -3.08
N ILE A 123 -3.46 -13.98 -2.43
CA ILE A 123 -3.52 -13.36 -1.11
C ILE A 123 -4.13 -11.96 -1.22
N ALA A 124 -3.68 -11.17 -2.19
CA ALA A 124 -4.19 -9.82 -2.43
C ALA A 124 -5.71 -9.83 -2.72
N ASN A 125 -6.17 -10.71 -3.61
CA ASN A 125 -7.59 -10.91 -3.88
C ASN A 125 -8.34 -11.27 -2.59
N ARG A 126 -7.86 -12.26 -1.83
CA ARG A 126 -8.53 -12.69 -0.60
C ARG A 126 -8.68 -11.57 0.42
N ILE A 127 -7.63 -10.81 0.70
CA ILE A 127 -7.62 -9.82 1.79
C ILE A 127 -8.23 -8.47 1.41
N ILE A 128 -8.30 -8.16 0.11
CA ILE A 128 -8.96 -6.97 -0.41
C ILE A 128 -10.45 -7.23 -0.63
N SER A 129 -10.83 -8.43 -1.08
CA SER A 129 -12.23 -8.77 -1.41
C SER A 129 -13.08 -9.20 -0.20
N LEU A 130 -12.51 -9.43 0.99
CA LEU A 130 -13.29 -9.96 2.11
C LEU A 130 -14.24 -8.89 2.71
N GLU A 131 -15.53 -9.20 2.66
CA GLU A 131 -16.61 -8.44 3.27
C GLU A 131 -16.41 -8.34 4.80
N ARG A 132 -16.20 -7.11 5.27
CA ARG A 132 -15.96 -6.69 6.66
C ARG A 132 -14.72 -7.27 7.31
N ARG A 133 -13.61 -6.58 7.01
CA ARG A 133 -12.32 -6.55 7.71
C ARG A 133 -12.47 -6.59 9.23
N THR A 134 -12.48 -7.80 9.79
CA THR A 134 -12.28 -7.97 11.22
C THR A 134 -10.79 -7.73 11.49
N SER A 135 -10.52 -6.74 12.32
CA SER A 135 -9.19 -6.57 12.88
C SER A 135 -9.18 -7.13 14.29
N SER A 136 -8.17 -7.93 14.60
CA SER A 136 -7.87 -8.40 15.95
C SER A 136 -7.22 -7.32 16.81
N LEU A 137 -6.73 -6.23 16.22
CA LEU A 137 -6.20 -5.08 16.95
C LEU A 137 -7.30 -4.33 17.70
N ASP A 138 -6.96 -3.82 18.89
CA ASP A 138 -7.88 -3.14 19.81
C ASP A 138 -8.18 -1.69 19.37
N TRP A 139 -8.91 -1.55 18.27
CA TRP A 139 -9.30 -0.24 17.74
C TRP A 139 -10.29 0.51 18.64
N GLU A 140 -11.02 -0.18 19.53
CA GLU A 140 -11.85 0.48 20.53
C GLU A 140 -10.99 1.24 21.54
N LYS A 141 -9.86 0.67 21.99
CA LYS A 141 -8.89 1.42 22.80
C LYS A 141 -8.32 2.62 22.05
N ALA A 142 -8.00 2.48 20.76
CA ALA A 142 -7.55 3.61 19.93
C ALA A 142 -8.58 4.75 19.91
N LYS A 143 -9.85 4.41 19.73
CA LYS A 143 -10.98 5.36 19.74
C LYS A 143 -11.17 6.03 21.10
N ILE A 144 -11.07 5.30 22.21
CA ILE A 144 -11.12 5.86 23.57
C ILE A 144 -10.00 6.88 23.80
N LEU A 145 -8.82 6.65 23.22
CA LEU A 145 -7.67 7.56 23.27
C LEU A 145 -7.79 8.76 22.29
N GLY A 146 -8.91 8.89 21.57
CA GLY A 146 -9.14 9.97 20.61
C GLY A 146 -8.47 9.74 19.24
N HIS A 147 -7.94 8.54 18.99
CA HIS A 147 -7.43 8.16 17.67
C HIS A 147 -8.55 7.55 16.85
N THR A 148 -9.11 8.32 15.91
CA THR A 148 -10.16 7.84 15.03
C THR A 148 -9.55 7.20 13.78
N PHE A 149 -9.87 5.93 13.58
CA PHE A 149 -9.64 5.22 12.33
C PHE A 149 -10.94 4.52 11.94
N HIS A 150 -11.61 5.03 10.91
CA HIS A 150 -12.85 4.44 10.44
C HIS A 150 -12.55 3.27 9.50
N ILE A 151 -12.20 2.13 10.08
CA ILE A 151 -11.89 0.88 9.37
C ILE A 151 -13.00 0.47 8.38
N ASN A 152 -14.25 0.81 8.74
CA ASN A 152 -15.47 0.51 8.00
C ASN A 152 -15.81 1.52 6.89
N ASN A 153 -15.19 2.70 6.87
CA ASN A 153 -15.49 3.74 5.86
C ASN A 153 -14.52 3.72 4.68
N LEU A 154 -13.47 2.91 4.75
CA LEU A 154 -12.60 2.65 3.62
C LEU A 154 -13.31 1.63 2.71
N GLU A 155 -14.10 2.13 1.75
CA GLU A 155 -14.50 1.36 0.55
C GLU A 155 -13.22 0.87 -0.13
N LEU A 156 -12.80 -0.34 0.23
CA LEU A 156 -11.69 -1.05 -0.43
C LEU A 156 -12.20 -2.46 -0.73
N ASP A 157 -13.36 -2.54 -1.38
CA ASP A 157 -13.63 -3.73 -2.16
C ASP A 157 -12.69 -3.74 -3.37
N LEU A 158 -12.42 -4.93 -3.89
CA LEU A 158 -11.46 -5.11 -4.97
C LEU A 158 -11.92 -4.46 -6.28
N GLU A 159 -13.23 -4.38 -6.52
CA GLU A 159 -13.76 -3.80 -7.75
C GLU A 159 -13.49 -2.29 -7.82
N PHE A 160 -13.80 -1.57 -6.74
CA PHE A 160 -13.48 -0.17 -6.57
C PHE A 160 -11.98 0.06 -6.71
N LEU A 161 -11.15 -0.72 -6.02
CA LEU A 161 -9.71 -0.55 -6.04
C LEU A 161 -9.08 -0.82 -7.42
N LYS A 162 -9.63 -1.76 -8.20
CA LYS A 162 -9.23 -1.97 -9.60
C LYS A 162 -9.58 -0.77 -10.46
N LYS A 163 -10.80 -0.23 -10.34
CA LYS A 163 -11.21 0.99 -11.05
C LYS A 163 -10.32 2.18 -10.67
N TRP A 164 -10.05 2.34 -9.37
CA TRP A 164 -9.13 3.34 -8.85
C TRP A 164 -7.73 3.20 -9.46
N ALA A 165 -7.18 1.98 -9.50
CA ALA A 165 -5.86 1.71 -10.05
C ALA A 165 -5.79 2.03 -11.55
N ILE A 166 -6.77 1.58 -12.33
CA ILE A 166 -6.86 1.84 -13.78
C ILE A 166 -6.94 3.35 -14.05
N HIS A 167 -7.84 4.06 -13.35
CA HIS A 167 -8.04 5.49 -13.54
C HIS A 167 -6.80 6.32 -13.18
N ASN A 168 -6.24 6.11 -11.97
CA ASN A 168 -5.11 6.90 -11.49
C ASN A 168 -3.83 6.59 -12.26
N LEU A 169 -3.60 5.32 -12.62
CA LEU A 169 -2.48 4.95 -13.48
C LEU A 169 -2.66 5.55 -14.88
N GLY A 170 -3.87 5.53 -15.44
CA GLY A 170 -4.20 6.17 -16.72
C GLY A 170 -3.80 7.64 -16.77
N ILE A 171 -4.22 8.42 -15.77
CA ILE A 171 -3.88 9.85 -15.66
C ILE A 171 -2.35 10.02 -15.56
N TYR A 172 -1.72 9.29 -14.65
CA TYR A 172 -0.29 9.42 -14.39
C TYR A 172 0.56 9.04 -15.62
N VAL A 173 0.24 7.92 -16.25
CA VAL A 173 0.96 7.43 -17.44
C VAL A 173 0.77 8.41 -18.61
N LYS A 174 -0.44 8.93 -18.83
CA LYS A 174 -0.67 9.92 -19.89
C LYS A 174 0.18 11.18 -19.71
N GLU A 175 0.38 11.63 -18.48
CA GLU A 175 1.13 12.85 -18.18
C GLU A 175 2.65 12.64 -18.19
N TYR A 176 3.13 11.54 -17.62
CA TYR A 176 4.57 11.34 -17.35
C TYR A 176 5.24 10.25 -18.19
N PHE A 177 4.48 9.29 -18.72
CA PHE A 177 4.97 8.13 -19.47
C PHE A 177 4.07 7.80 -20.67
N PRO A 178 3.78 8.75 -21.57
CA PRO A 178 2.77 8.57 -22.62
C PRO A 178 3.05 7.36 -23.53
N GLU A 179 4.32 6.97 -23.68
CA GLU A 179 4.73 5.78 -24.42
C GLU A 179 4.25 4.46 -23.80
N LEU A 180 3.84 4.46 -22.52
CA LEU A 180 3.34 3.28 -21.81
C LEU A 180 1.81 3.15 -21.82
N VAL A 181 1.06 4.11 -22.37
CA VAL A 181 -0.42 4.05 -22.44
C VAL A 181 -0.90 2.79 -23.16
N ILE A 182 -0.38 2.53 -24.36
CA ILE A 182 -0.74 1.36 -25.18
C ILE A 182 -0.19 0.06 -24.54
N PRO A 183 1.10 -0.03 -24.15
CA PRO A 183 1.62 -1.20 -23.45
C PRO A 183 0.83 -1.59 -22.20
N LEU A 184 0.32 -0.61 -21.43
CA LEU A 184 -0.50 -0.84 -20.24
C LEU A 184 -1.97 -1.10 -20.54
N GLN A 185 -2.42 -0.95 -21.80
CA GLN A 185 -3.81 -1.08 -22.25
C GLN A 185 -4.75 -0.07 -21.55
N LEU A 186 -4.31 1.18 -21.45
CA LEU A 186 -5.04 2.25 -20.75
C LEU A 186 -5.89 3.13 -21.68
N GLU A 187 -5.88 2.86 -22.99
CA GLU A 187 -6.52 3.67 -24.04
C GLU A 187 -8.01 3.92 -23.77
N ALA A 188 -8.78 2.86 -23.52
CA ALA A 188 -10.23 2.95 -23.27
C ALA A 188 -10.60 3.70 -21.98
N THR A 189 -9.65 3.86 -21.05
CA THR A 189 -9.87 4.59 -19.79
C THR A 189 -9.83 6.11 -20.02
N LEU A 190 -9.18 6.54 -21.10
CA LEU A 190 -8.91 7.95 -21.40
C LEU A 190 -9.94 8.58 -22.34
N GLU A 191 -10.81 7.77 -22.96
CA GLU A 191 -11.86 8.21 -23.91
C GLU A 191 -13.22 8.47 -23.23
N GLY A 192 -13.36 8.12 -21.94
CA GLY A 192 -14.62 8.21 -21.18
C GLY A 192 -14.81 9.48 -20.33
N TYR A 193 -14.04 10.54 -20.58
CA TYR A 193 -14.15 11.85 -19.90
C TYR A 193 -14.16 13.01 -20.89
#